data_AF-U6GWD7-F1
#
_entry.id   AF-U6GWD7-F1
#
_cell.length_a   1.000
_cell.length_b   1.000
_cell.length_c   1.000
_cell.angle_alpha   90.00
_cell.angle_beta   90.00
_cell.angle_gamma   90.00
#
_symmetry.space_group_name_H-M   'P 1'
#
loop_
_entity.id
_entity.type
_entity.pdbx_description
1 polymer ?
#
loop_
_entity_poly.entity_id
_entity_poly.type
_entity_poly.pdbx_seq_one_letter_code
_entity_poly.pdbx_strand_id
1 'polypeptide(L)'
;MPSSGQNEGGEHHQRLRETRLQKRKAAEVLPSSGDSSAAAAATTAATSAAAAAAAAATEGTGKRGRRGGGGAPKSPGGGSSGSSGSGSSSGSSSSSSSGSSGTSSSSSSCSGGSPCALESAANGCSSNHFSGRAPHPPLQQKGINAESKEDIIRSEIPKSVVKVFCTHCEPNYSQPWTTRRQTTSTSTGFVTFDAEGNHCILTNAHSVDNAAVVQVRRRGDHQKHEAKVICVGLDCDLALLQVDDPDFWDEIGPPLQWGPSPSLEDPVTVAGYPLGGDNSSVTQGVVSRTDLQQYSMGSCWLLAIQIDAAINPGNSGGPALNKDKKCVGIAFQSLKDGDTENIGYIIPSEVVAHFLEDYKRHKKYTGFGDCGFTWQRLENKFMRSALQLKNKQQGVLVKKVDGASFARDVLQRGDIILSVNGKKVASDGSVEFERGERISFSWIFAQLFVGDRCHLVVLRRGRQIHVSYQVERISLLVPATNELRRAEYLIVGGLVFVPLSEPFLKSEYGDDFESRAPVRLLDQWQHGMQQFPGQQCVVLTHVLAHEITVFAMLY
;
A
#
# COMPACT_ATOMS: atom_id res chain seq x y z
N MET A 1 71.12 28.57 -34.47
CA MET A 1 70.45 29.09 -35.69
C MET A 1 70.96 28.27 -36.88
N PRO A 2 70.12 27.86 -37.85
CA PRO A 2 68.64 27.96 -37.92
C PRO A 2 67.92 26.61 -38.27
N SER A 3 66.64 26.46 -37.87
CA SER A 3 65.37 26.37 -38.67
C SER A 3 65.05 24.96 -39.20
N SER A 4 63.83 24.41 -39.17
CA SER A 4 62.46 24.94 -39.11
C SER A 4 61.48 23.79 -38.78
N GLY A 5 60.41 24.07 -38.02
CA GLY A 5 59.27 23.17 -37.83
C GLY A 5 57.99 23.66 -38.50
N GLN A 6 56.89 22.93 -38.22
CA GLN A 6 55.47 23.18 -38.56
C GLN A 6 55.09 22.73 -40.00
N ASN A 7 53.94 22.11 -40.30
CA ASN A 7 52.59 22.43 -39.84
C ASN A 7 51.57 21.37 -40.38
N GLU A 8 51.00 20.47 -39.57
CA GLU A 8 49.89 19.57 -40.03
C GLU A 8 48.70 19.48 -39.04
N GLY A 9 48.80 20.07 -37.85
CA GLY A 9 47.72 20.03 -36.85
C GLY A 9 46.63 21.11 -37.01
N GLY A 10 46.89 22.17 -37.79
CA GLY A 10 46.01 23.35 -37.87
C GLY A 10 44.79 23.17 -38.79
N GLU A 11 44.95 22.50 -39.93
CA GLU A 11 43.92 22.45 -40.97
C GLU A 11 42.70 21.61 -40.58
N HIS A 12 42.90 20.56 -39.77
CA HIS A 12 41.80 19.70 -39.33
C HIS A 12 40.89 20.39 -38.30
N HIS A 13 41.45 21.29 -37.49
CA HIS A 13 40.69 22.05 -36.49
C HIS A 13 39.95 23.24 -37.10
N GLN A 14 40.48 23.83 -38.18
CA GLN A 14 39.82 24.89 -38.93
C GLN A 14 38.60 24.37 -39.71
N ARG A 15 38.73 23.22 -40.39
CA ARG A 15 37.59 22.57 -41.07
C ARG A 15 36.45 22.20 -40.11
N LEU A 16 36.76 21.70 -38.91
CA LEU A 16 35.73 21.36 -37.91
C LEU A 16 35.00 22.60 -37.34
N ARG A 17 35.66 23.76 -37.30
CA ARG A 17 35.03 25.03 -36.87
C ARG A 17 34.15 25.63 -37.97
N GLU A 18 34.55 25.55 -39.23
CA GLU A 18 33.75 26.02 -40.36
C GLU A 18 32.47 25.19 -40.56
N THR A 19 32.55 23.86 -40.41
CA THR A 19 31.38 22.98 -40.48
C THR A 19 30.40 23.22 -39.33
N ARG A 20 30.89 23.62 -38.14
CA ARG A 20 30.04 24.00 -36.99
C ARG A 20 29.39 25.37 -37.16
N LEU A 21 30.06 26.32 -37.80
CA LEU A 21 29.49 27.64 -38.11
C LEU A 21 28.43 27.56 -39.21
N GLN A 22 28.63 26.73 -40.24
CA GLN A 22 27.62 26.51 -41.28
C GLN A 22 26.37 25.79 -40.73
N LYS A 23 26.54 24.82 -39.82
CA LYS A 23 25.40 24.20 -39.13
C LYS A 23 24.64 25.15 -38.20
N ARG A 24 25.30 26.15 -37.61
CA ARG A 24 24.64 27.19 -36.80
C ARG A 24 23.87 28.20 -37.64
N LYS A 25 24.37 28.60 -38.82
CA LYS A 25 23.65 29.51 -39.73
C LYS A 25 22.44 28.87 -40.42
N ALA A 26 22.40 27.54 -40.56
CA ALA A 26 21.24 26.83 -41.09
C ALA A 26 20.09 26.65 -40.07
N ALA A 27 20.33 26.89 -38.78
CA ALA A 27 19.34 26.71 -37.71
C ALA A 27 18.58 28.00 -37.35
N GLU A 28 18.92 29.15 -37.95
CA GLU A 28 18.40 30.47 -37.56
C GLU A 28 17.40 31.09 -38.55
N VAL A 29 16.82 30.29 -39.45
CA VAL A 29 15.76 30.74 -40.36
C VAL A 29 14.57 29.78 -40.28
N LEU A 30 13.53 30.16 -39.55
CA LEU A 30 12.19 29.57 -39.62
C LEU A 30 11.19 30.66 -40.05
N PRO A 31 10.37 30.44 -41.09
CA PRO A 31 9.10 31.12 -41.23
C PRO A 31 7.97 30.30 -40.59
N SER A 32 7.04 31.04 -39.99
CA SER A 32 5.78 30.58 -39.38
C SER A 32 4.77 30.07 -40.42
N SER A 33 4.18 28.89 -40.21
CA SER A 33 2.73 28.58 -40.38
C SER A 33 2.43 27.08 -40.33
N GLY A 34 1.35 26.73 -39.62
CA GLY A 34 0.32 25.76 -40.01
C GLY A 34 0.64 24.26 -40.15
N ASP A 35 0.13 23.49 -39.18
CA ASP A 35 -0.45 22.13 -39.26
C ASP A 35 0.36 20.88 -39.67
N SER A 36 0.35 19.93 -38.71
CA SER A 36 0.27 18.46 -38.86
C SER A 36 1.41 17.67 -39.53
N SER A 37 2.15 16.89 -38.73
CA SER A 37 2.24 15.41 -38.87
C SER A 37 3.35 14.81 -37.98
N ALA A 38 2.94 13.91 -37.08
CA ALA A 38 3.78 13.24 -36.09
C ALA A 38 4.54 12.01 -36.62
N ALA A 39 4.88 11.96 -37.91
CA ALA A 39 5.44 10.75 -38.53
C ALA A 39 6.95 10.81 -38.86
N ALA A 40 7.60 11.98 -38.75
CA ALA A 40 8.98 12.15 -39.21
C ALA A 40 10.06 12.13 -38.10
N ALA A 41 9.68 12.15 -36.82
CA ALA A 41 10.64 12.24 -35.71
C ALA A 41 11.07 10.86 -35.14
N ALA A 42 10.33 9.78 -35.42
CA ALA A 42 10.59 8.46 -34.85
C ALA A 42 11.77 7.72 -35.51
N THR A 43 12.03 7.98 -36.80
CA THR A 43 13.02 7.22 -37.59
C THR A 43 14.47 7.65 -37.29
N THR A 44 14.67 8.89 -36.84
CA THR A 44 16.00 9.46 -36.58
C THR A 44 16.55 9.10 -35.19
N ALA A 45 15.67 8.81 -34.22
CA ALA A 45 16.08 8.40 -32.88
C ALA A 45 16.55 6.93 -32.82
N ALA A 46 15.86 6.03 -33.53
CA ALA A 46 16.19 4.60 -33.55
C ALA A 46 17.59 4.28 -34.12
N THR A 47 18.06 5.07 -35.09
CA THR A 47 19.39 4.89 -35.70
C THR A 47 20.53 5.39 -34.81
N SER A 48 20.26 6.35 -33.91
CA SER A 48 21.26 6.87 -32.98
C SER A 48 21.51 5.95 -31.78
N ALA A 49 20.48 5.21 -31.32
CA ALA A 49 20.59 4.26 -30.21
C ALA A 49 21.38 2.99 -30.59
N ALA A 50 21.22 2.49 -31.83
CA ALA A 50 21.98 1.34 -32.32
C ALA A 50 23.50 1.62 -32.47
N ALA A 51 23.87 2.86 -32.78
CA ALA A 51 25.27 3.26 -32.92
C ALA A 51 25.99 3.42 -31.56
N ALA A 52 25.28 3.81 -30.50
CA ALA A 52 25.86 3.99 -29.16
C ALA A 52 26.19 2.66 -28.46
N ALA A 53 25.42 1.60 -28.72
CA ALA A 53 25.66 0.27 -28.15
C ALA A 53 26.90 -0.44 -28.74
N ALA A 54 27.27 -0.12 -30.00
CA ALA A 54 28.44 -0.72 -30.65
C ALA A 54 29.79 -0.09 -30.23
N ALA A 55 29.78 1.13 -29.70
CA ALA A 55 31.01 1.86 -29.34
C ALA A 55 31.56 1.52 -27.94
N ALA A 56 30.78 0.86 -27.08
CA ALA A 56 31.19 0.54 -25.70
C ALA A 56 31.93 -0.82 -25.58
N ALA A 57 32.04 -1.59 -26.67
CA ALA A 57 32.62 -2.95 -26.65
C ALA A 57 34.11 -3.02 -27.02
N THR A 58 34.78 -1.89 -27.29
CA THR A 58 36.19 -1.87 -27.69
C THR A 58 36.97 -0.84 -26.88
N GLU A 59 37.34 -1.16 -25.64
CA GLU A 59 38.52 -0.56 -25.00
C GLU A 59 38.96 -1.40 -23.78
N GLY A 60 40.20 -1.90 -23.81
CA GLY A 60 40.97 -2.13 -22.58
C GLY A 60 41.45 -3.55 -22.24
N THR A 61 42.21 -4.23 -23.10
CA THR A 61 43.18 -5.26 -22.65
C THR A 61 44.54 -4.63 -22.36
N GLY A 62 45.00 -4.68 -21.11
CA GLY A 62 46.35 -4.25 -20.71
C GLY A 62 46.89 -5.02 -19.49
N LYS A 63 47.82 -5.95 -19.74
CA LYS A 63 48.56 -6.76 -18.75
C LYS A 63 49.60 -5.95 -17.95
N ARG A 64 49.78 -6.32 -16.66
CA ARG A 64 51.01 -6.39 -15.80
C ARG A 64 50.56 -6.17 -14.34
N GLY A 65 51.07 -6.78 -13.26
CA GLY A 65 52.18 -7.67 -12.97
C GLY A 65 52.17 -7.98 -11.45
N ARG A 66 52.93 -9.00 -11.06
CA ARG A 66 52.88 -9.82 -9.82
C ARG A 66 53.60 -9.21 -8.59
N ARG A 67 53.06 -9.45 -7.38
CA ARG A 67 53.72 -9.68 -6.04
C ARG A 67 52.62 -9.52 -4.95
N GLY A 68 52.43 -10.30 -3.90
CA GLY A 68 53.17 -11.40 -3.26
C GLY A 68 53.02 -11.26 -1.73
N GLY A 69 52.53 -12.30 -1.05
CA GLY A 69 52.46 -12.43 0.43
C GLY A 69 51.02 -12.40 0.97
N GLY A 70 50.50 -13.36 1.74
CA GLY A 70 51.07 -14.49 2.46
C GLY A 70 50.29 -14.64 3.77
N GLY A 71 49.58 -15.75 3.98
CA GLY A 71 48.83 -16.01 5.21
C GLY A 71 47.72 -17.05 5.05
N ALA A 72 48.07 -18.32 5.22
CA ALA A 72 47.17 -19.45 5.41
C ALA A 72 47.25 -19.90 6.91
N PRO A 73 46.56 -20.95 7.38
CA PRO A 73 45.21 -21.45 7.09
C PRO A 73 44.42 -21.76 8.40
N LYS A 74 43.18 -22.25 8.29
CA LYS A 74 42.69 -23.41 9.08
C LYS A 74 41.40 -23.99 8.47
N SER A 75 41.53 -25.17 7.87
CA SER A 75 40.47 -26.16 7.60
C SER A 75 40.47 -27.20 8.77
N PRO A 76 39.76 -28.35 8.73
CA PRO A 76 38.73 -28.84 7.80
C PRO A 76 37.53 -29.57 8.47
N GLY A 77 36.58 -29.99 7.63
CA GLY A 77 35.64 -31.10 7.85
C GLY A 77 34.39 -30.88 6.98
N GLY A 78 34.12 -31.57 5.87
CA GLY A 78 34.51 -32.90 5.44
C GLY A 78 33.31 -33.84 5.62
N GLY A 79 32.43 -33.94 4.62
CA GLY A 79 31.30 -34.86 4.60
C GLY A 79 30.57 -34.81 3.27
N SER A 80 30.73 -35.86 2.48
CA SER A 80 30.32 -36.04 1.09
C SER A 80 28.96 -36.73 0.92
N SER A 81 28.42 -36.57 -0.29
CA SER A 81 27.64 -37.52 -1.11
C SER A 81 26.18 -37.83 -0.73
N GLY A 82 25.30 -37.70 -1.74
CA GLY A 82 23.95 -38.25 -1.72
C GLY A 82 23.06 -37.76 -2.87
N SER A 83 23.38 -38.16 -4.09
CA SER A 83 22.49 -38.05 -5.26
C SER A 83 21.28 -38.98 -5.13
N SER A 84 20.07 -38.47 -5.38
CA SER A 84 18.97 -39.28 -5.94
C SER A 84 17.96 -38.37 -6.65
N GLY A 85 17.72 -38.67 -7.92
CA GLY A 85 16.57 -38.18 -8.66
C GLY A 85 15.48 -39.25 -8.68
N SER A 86 14.23 -38.80 -8.76
CA SER A 86 13.10 -39.62 -9.24
C SER A 86 11.92 -38.69 -9.53
N GLY A 87 11.53 -38.61 -10.80
CA GLY A 87 10.20 -38.15 -11.21
C GLY A 87 9.16 -39.26 -11.07
N SER A 88 7.87 -38.88 -11.20
CA SER A 88 6.66 -39.67 -11.55
C SER A 88 5.45 -38.98 -10.88
N SER A 89 4.62 -38.20 -11.58
CA SER A 89 3.45 -38.59 -12.38
C SER A 89 2.13 -38.75 -11.59
N SER A 90 1.17 -37.88 -11.94
CA SER A 90 -0.28 -38.11 -12.14
C SER A 90 -1.04 -39.12 -11.26
N GLY A 91 -2.11 -38.64 -10.63
CA GLY A 91 -3.18 -39.47 -10.08
C GLY A 91 -4.45 -38.66 -9.84
N SER A 92 -5.30 -38.58 -10.85
CA SER A 92 -6.69 -38.14 -10.79
C SER A 92 -7.57 -39.22 -10.18
N SER A 93 -8.47 -38.87 -9.25
CA SER A 93 -9.64 -39.69 -8.93
C SER A 93 -10.84 -38.84 -8.54
N SER A 94 -11.91 -39.06 -9.30
CA SER A 94 -13.28 -38.59 -9.16
C SER A 94 -14.15 -39.70 -8.58
N SER A 95 -15.04 -39.38 -7.63
CA SER A 95 -16.32 -40.09 -7.36
C SER A 95 -17.04 -39.34 -6.22
N SER A 96 -18.10 -38.55 -6.44
CA SER A 96 -19.50 -38.93 -6.72
C SER A 96 -20.21 -39.74 -5.62
N SER A 97 -21.04 -39.02 -4.86
CA SER A 97 -22.47 -39.29 -4.54
C SER A 97 -22.93 -40.64 -3.99
N SER A 98 -23.52 -40.60 -2.79
CA SER A 98 -24.83 -41.17 -2.38
C SER A 98 -24.90 -41.06 -0.84
N GLY A 99 -25.91 -40.50 -0.18
CA GLY A 99 -27.34 -40.59 -0.41
C GLY A 99 -27.94 -41.61 0.57
N SER A 100 -28.91 -41.14 1.38
CA SER A 100 -29.97 -41.91 2.09
C SER A 100 -29.83 -42.10 3.62
N SER A 101 -30.50 -41.20 4.34
CA SER A 101 -31.65 -41.44 5.24
C SER A 101 -31.71 -42.69 6.15
N GLY A 102 -32.02 -42.41 7.43
CA GLY A 102 -33.22 -43.00 8.05
C GLY A 102 -33.00 -43.82 9.33
N THR A 103 -33.48 -43.26 10.46
CA THR A 103 -34.19 -43.94 11.58
C THR A 103 -33.49 -45.07 12.33
N SER A 104 -33.66 -45.34 13.63
CA SER A 104 -34.29 -44.75 14.80
C SER A 104 -33.99 -45.73 15.97
N SER A 105 -34.18 -45.26 17.19
CA SER A 105 -34.60 -46.04 18.37
C SER A 105 -33.68 -47.12 18.98
N SER A 106 -33.16 -46.73 20.16
CA SER A 106 -33.41 -47.34 21.49
C SER A 106 -32.67 -48.61 21.95
N SER A 107 -32.02 -48.38 23.10
CA SER A 107 -32.10 -49.12 24.39
C SER A 107 -31.21 -50.35 24.64
N SER A 108 -30.36 -50.18 25.67
CA SER A 108 -30.00 -51.12 26.77
C SER A 108 -29.42 -52.50 26.40
N SER A 109 -28.37 -53.03 27.04
CA SER A 109 -27.98 -52.97 28.44
C SER A 109 -26.59 -53.64 28.63
N CYS A 110 -25.89 -53.18 29.68
CA CYS A 110 -24.85 -53.80 30.51
C CYS A 110 -24.49 -55.28 30.27
N SER A 111 -23.22 -55.71 30.30
CA SER A 111 -22.33 -55.89 31.48
C SER A 111 -21.12 -56.71 30.94
N GLY A 112 -19.86 -56.66 31.37
CA GLY A 112 -19.21 -56.36 32.65
C GLY A 112 -18.14 -57.45 32.83
N GLY A 113 -16.85 -57.11 33.00
CA GLY A 113 -15.77 -58.09 33.12
C GLY A 113 -14.35 -57.53 33.28
N SER A 114 -14.12 -56.79 34.36
CA SER A 114 -12.80 -56.64 35.04
C SER A 114 -12.64 -57.83 36.04
N PRO A 115 -11.50 -58.11 36.74
CA PRO A 115 -10.57 -57.15 37.39
C PRO A 115 -9.08 -57.63 37.49
N CYS A 116 -8.10 -56.83 37.92
CA CYS A 116 -7.60 -56.54 39.28
C CYS A 116 -6.08 -56.25 39.11
N ALA A 117 -5.28 -55.58 39.93
CA ALA A 117 -5.39 -54.64 41.06
C ALA A 117 -3.93 -54.35 41.51
N LEU A 118 -3.70 -53.24 42.22
CA LEU A 118 -2.71 -53.00 43.32
C LEU A 118 -2.68 -51.47 43.57
N GLU A 119 -3.42 -50.95 44.55
CA GLU A 119 -3.06 -50.71 45.98
C GLU A 119 -2.11 -49.51 46.16
N SER A 120 -2.24 -48.60 47.15
CA SER A 120 -2.83 -48.64 48.50
C SER A 120 -2.97 -47.19 49.03
N ALA A 121 -4.11 -46.76 49.61
CA ALA A 121 -4.45 -46.69 51.06
C ALA A 121 -4.10 -45.35 51.74
N ALA A 122 -4.78 -44.82 52.78
CA ALA A 122 -6.09 -45.01 53.40
C ALA A 122 -6.22 -44.05 54.61
N ASN A 123 -7.46 -43.97 55.15
CA ASN A 123 -7.94 -43.51 56.49
C ASN A 123 -8.29 -42.02 56.63
N GLY A 124 -9.52 -41.59 57.01
CA GLY A 124 -10.61 -42.21 57.81
C GLY A 124 -10.70 -41.45 59.15
N CYS A 125 -11.80 -40.91 59.67
CA CYS A 125 -13.15 -41.44 59.99
C CYS A 125 -14.06 -40.25 60.42
N SER A 126 -15.34 -40.19 60.02
CA SER A 126 -16.56 -40.52 60.82
C SER A 126 -16.85 -39.53 61.98
N SER A 127 -18.07 -39.11 62.35
CA SER A 127 -19.47 -39.28 61.93
C SER A 127 -20.31 -38.52 62.99
N ASN A 128 -21.38 -37.79 62.64
CA ASN A 128 -22.59 -37.74 63.50
C ASN A 128 -23.77 -37.02 62.83
N HIS A 129 -24.93 -37.66 62.97
CA HIS A 129 -26.27 -37.17 62.64
C HIS A 129 -26.65 -35.96 63.51
N PHE A 130 -27.19 -34.91 62.89
CA PHE A 130 -28.14 -34.00 63.52
C PHE A 130 -29.24 -33.63 62.51
N SER A 131 -30.48 -33.83 62.92
CA SER A 131 -31.70 -33.50 62.18
C SER A 131 -32.04 -32.01 62.32
N GLY A 132 -32.67 -31.46 61.27
CA GLY A 132 -33.53 -30.28 61.37
C GLY A 132 -32.87 -28.92 61.13
N ARG A 133 -32.78 -28.49 59.86
CA ARG A 133 -32.93 -27.07 59.52
C ARG A 133 -33.58 -26.91 58.15
N ALA A 134 -34.55 -26.01 58.09
CA ALA A 134 -35.41 -25.72 56.94
C ALA A 134 -34.62 -25.44 55.65
N PRO A 135 -35.20 -25.73 54.46
CA PRO A 135 -34.60 -25.32 53.20
C PRO A 135 -34.36 -23.81 53.22
N HIS A 136 -33.15 -23.40 52.86
CA HIS A 136 -32.81 -21.99 52.68
C HIS A 136 -33.86 -21.34 51.77
N PRO A 137 -34.31 -20.11 52.09
CA PRO A 137 -35.18 -19.38 51.18
C PRO A 137 -34.45 -19.26 49.83
N PRO A 138 -35.16 -19.42 48.70
CA PRO A 138 -34.53 -19.17 47.40
C PRO A 138 -33.95 -17.77 47.44
N LEU A 139 -32.68 -17.65 47.04
CA LEU A 139 -32.05 -16.35 46.83
C LEU A 139 -33.00 -15.55 45.94
N GLN A 140 -33.61 -14.51 46.50
CA GLN A 140 -34.34 -13.52 45.73
C GLN A 140 -33.36 -13.01 44.69
N GLN A 141 -33.62 -13.33 43.41
CA GLN A 141 -33.07 -12.57 42.31
C GLN A 141 -33.52 -11.13 42.56
N LYS A 142 -32.62 -10.34 43.16
CA LYS A 142 -32.76 -8.91 43.24
C LYS A 142 -32.87 -8.46 41.79
N GLY A 143 -34.06 -8.01 41.42
CA GLY A 143 -34.40 -7.63 40.06
C GLY A 143 -33.31 -6.70 39.54
N ILE A 144 -32.56 -7.20 38.56
CA ILE A 144 -31.85 -6.36 37.63
C ILE A 144 -32.97 -5.56 36.95
N ASN A 145 -32.99 -4.25 37.16
CA ASN A 145 -34.00 -3.33 36.63
C ASN A 145 -34.26 -3.66 35.15
N ALA A 146 -35.53 -3.65 34.73
CA ALA A 146 -35.93 -3.93 33.35
C ALA A 146 -35.17 -3.06 32.32
N GLU A 147 -34.72 -1.86 32.72
CA GLU A 147 -33.89 -0.96 31.91
C GLU A 147 -32.52 -1.58 31.53
N SER A 148 -31.93 -2.41 32.38
CA SER A 148 -30.62 -3.03 32.11
C SER A 148 -30.66 -4.33 31.27
N LYS A 149 -31.85 -4.73 30.79
CA LYS A 149 -32.00 -5.77 29.76
C LYS A 149 -32.22 -5.23 28.36
N GLU A 150 -32.57 -3.95 28.24
CA GLU A 150 -32.73 -3.25 26.95
C GLU A 150 -31.40 -2.65 26.46
N ASP A 151 -30.47 -2.35 27.37
CA ASP A 151 -29.13 -1.84 27.06
C ASP A 151 -28.09 -2.90 26.67
N ILE A 152 -28.45 -4.19 26.73
CA ILE A 152 -27.69 -5.23 26.01
C ILE A 152 -28.14 -5.13 24.55
N ILE A 153 -27.53 -4.16 23.88
CA ILE A 153 -27.50 -3.92 22.44
C ILE A 153 -27.78 -5.22 21.68
N ARG A 154 -29.04 -5.45 21.28
CA ARG A 154 -29.30 -6.24 20.07
C ARG A 154 -28.67 -5.41 18.95
N SER A 155 -27.44 -5.77 18.62
CA SER A 155 -26.62 -5.14 17.60
C SER A 155 -27.22 -5.43 16.24
N GLU A 156 -28.34 -4.76 15.94
CA GLU A 156 -28.83 -4.72 14.58
C GLU A 156 -27.81 -3.96 13.75
N ILE A 157 -26.98 -4.73 13.05
CA ILE A 157 -26.14 -4.21 11.98
C ILE A 157 -27.06 -3.41 11.05
N PRO A 158 -26.73 -2.14 10.75
CA PRO A 158 -27.55 -1.31 9.89
C PRO A 158 -27.84 -2.02 8.57
N LYS A 159 -29.08 -1.98 8.09
CA LYS A 159 -29.47 -2.57 6.80
C LYS A 159 -28.72 -1.96 5.61
N SER A 160 -28.07 -0.82 5.79
CA SER A 160 -27.19 -0.18 4.82
C SER A 160 -25.82 -0.85 4.66
N VAL A 161 -25.47 -1.84 5.51
CA VAL A 161 -24.24 -2.62 5.36
C VAL A 161 -24.46 -3.80 4.41
N VAL A 162 -23.67 -3.85 3.34
CA VAL A 162 -23.80 -4.80 2.24
C VAL A 162 -22.58 -5.68 2.10
N LYS A 163 -22.78 -6.89 1.58
CA LYS A 163 -21.69 -7.79 1.22
C LYS A 163 -21.26 -7.48 -0.21
N VAL A 164 -19.96 -7.27 -0.42
CA VAL A 164 -19.36 -7.03 -1.73
C VAL A 164 -18.76 -8.34 -2.24
N PHE A 165 -19.01 -8.66 -3.50
CA PHE A 165 -18.43 -9.78 -4.21
C PHE A 165 -17.62 -9.22 -5.36
N CYS A 166 -16.36 -9.64 -5.46
CA CYS A 166 -15.50 -9.20 -6.55
C CYS A 166 -14.91 -10.41 -7.27
N THR A 167 -14.96 -10.39 -8.60
CA THR A 167 -14.14 -11.27 -9.44
C THR A 167 -12.94 -10.47 -9.92
N HIS A 168 -11.74 -10.89 -9.54
CA HIS A 168 -10.49 -10.23 -9.87
C HIS A 168 -9.86 -10.86 -11.11
N CYS A 169 -9.32 -10.02 -11.99
CA CYS A 169 -8.54 -10.43 -13.14
C CYS A 169 -7.26 -9.59 -13.20
N GLU A 170 -6.23 -10.05 -12.51
CA GLU A 170 -4.97 -9.34 -12.40
C GLU A 170 -4.17 -9.42 -13.71
N PRO A 171 -3.53 -8.31 -14.14
CA PRO A 171 -2.52 -8.36 -15.19
C PRO A 171 -1.36 -9.27 -14.80
N ASN A 172 -0.82 -10.03 -15.76
CA ASN A 172 0.40 -10.78 -15.54
C ASN A 172 1.61 -9.91 -15.89
N TYR A 173 2.28 -9.33 -14.91
CA TYR A 173 3.42 -8.43 -15.17
C TYR A 173 4.65 -9.16 -15.77
N SER A 174 4.77 -10.46 -15.56
CA SER A 174 5.82 -11.29 -16.16
C SER A 174 5.60 -11.54 -17.64
N GLN A 175 4.33 -11.69 -18.03
CA GLN A 175 3.91 -11.83 -19.42
C GLN A 175 2.81 -10.80 -19.69
N PRO A 176 3.19 -9.52 -19.92
CA PRO A 176 2.29 -8.35 -19.84
C PRO A 176 1.16 -8.35 -20.87
N TRP A 177 1.21 -9.23 -21.88
CA TRP A 177 0.13 -9.49 -22.84
C TRP A 177 -0.93 -10.51 -22.34
N THR A 178 -0.78 -11.05 -21.12
CA THR A 178 -1.71 -12.03 -20.53
C THR A 178 -2.29 -11.52 -19.20
N THR A 179 -3.35 -12.18 -18.75
CA THR A 179 -3.93 -12.01 -17.42
C THR A 179 -3.71 -13.25 -16.58
N ARG A 180 -3.66 -13.09 -15.26
CA ARG A 180 -3.70 -14.21 -14.32
C ARG A 180 -5.08 -14.87 -14.32
N ARG A 181 -5.14 -16.05 -13.70
CA ARG A 181 -6.41 -16.77 -13.49
C ARG A 181 -7.35 -15.91 -12.67
N GLN A 182 -8.63 -15.90 -13.06
CA GLN A 182 -9.66 -15.22 -12.28
C GLN A 182 -9.79 -15.84 -10.89
N THR A 183 -9.88 -14.97 -9.88
CA THR A 183 -10.15 -15.33 -8.49
C THR A 183 -11.36 -14.54 -8.01
N THR A 184 -12.00 -15.02 -6.94
CA THR A 184 -13.15 -14.35 -6.34
C THR A 184 -12.86 -14.04 -4.89
N SER A 185 -13.25 -12.86 -4.44
CA SER A 185 -13.21 -12.48 -3.03
C SER A 185 -14.56 -11.95 -2.56
N THR A 186 -14.70 -11.86 -1.24
CA THR A 186 -15.83 -11.20 -0.60
C THR A 186 -15.34 -10.24 0.46
N SER A 187 -15.97 -9.08 0.53
CA SER A 187 -15.71 -8.06 1.55
C SER A 187 -16.99 -7.37 1.98
N THR A 188 -16.86 -6.29 2.73
CA THR A 188 -17.98 -5.48 3.19
C THR A 188 -17.97 -4.12 2.50
N GLY A 189 -19.15 -3.56 2.27
CA GLY A 189 -19.33 -2.15 1.99
C GLY A 189 -20.54 -1.62 2.74
N PHE A 190 -20.78 -0.32 2.66
CA PHE A 190 -21.97 0.28 3.24
C PHE A 190 -22.46 1.49 2.43
N VAL A 191 -23.77 1.71 2.48
CA VAL A 191 -24.40 2.84 1.83
C VAL A 191 -24.14 4.13 2.61
N THR A 192 -23.68 5.14 1.89
CA THR A 192 -23.54 6.52 2.37
C THR A 192 -23.89 7.50 1.25
N PHE A 193 -23.66 8.78 1.48
CA PHE A 193 -23.75 9.81 0.46
C PHE A 193 -22.37 10.14 -0.10
N ASP A 194 -22.29 10.34 -1.41
CA ASP A 194 -21.15 11.03 -2.00
C ASP A 194 -21.18 12.53 -1.62
N ALA A 195 -20.15 13.27 -1.97
CA ALA A 195 -20.08 14.69 -1.63
C ALA A 195 -21.06 15.59 -2.44
N GLU A 196 -21.83 15.01 -3.39
CA GLU A 196 -22.92 15.66 -4.12
C GLU A 196 -24.32 15.31 -3.54
N GLY A 197 -24.38 14.37 -2.59
CA GLY A 197 -25.62 13.92 -1.96
C GLY A 197 -26.27 12.71 -2.66
N ASN A 198 -25.61 12.09 -3.63
CA ASN A 198 -26.11 10.87 -4.26
C ASN A 198 -25.80 9.65 -3.40
N HIS A 199 -26.66 8.64 -3.48
CA HIS A 199 -26.41 7.37 -2.82
C HIS A 199 -25.22 6.66 -3.48
N CYS A 200 -24.28 6.21 -2.66
CA CYS A 200 -23.15 5.40 -3.11
C CYS A 200 -22.81 4.34 -2.06
N ILE A 201 -22.00 3.37 -2.45
CA ILE A 201 -21.44 2.38 -1.53
C ILE A 201 -19.95 2.66 -1.38
N LEU A 202 -19.50 2.79 -0.14
CA LEU A 202 -18.07 2.80 0.19
C LEU A 202 -17.60 1.40 0.56
N THR A 203 -16.38 1.07 0.13
CA THR A 203 -15.65 -0.14 0.50
C THR A 203 -14.15 0.15 0.40
N ASN A 204 -13.30 -0.85 0.66
CA ASN A 204 -11.86 -0.70 0.47
C ASN A 204 -11.43 -0.82 -0.99
N ALA A 205 -10.32 -0.18 -1.35
CA ALA A 205 -9.76 -0.29 -2.69
C ALA A 205 -9.28 -1.72 -3.01
N HIS A 206 -8.62 -2.39 -2.06
CA HIS A 206 -8.15 -3.77 -2.23
C HIS A 206 -9.30 -4.75 -2.49
N SER A 207 -10.51 -4.46 -1.99
CA SER A 207 -11.69 -5.29 -2.21
C SER A 207 -12.14 -5.34 -3.67
N VAL A 208 -11.81 -4.29 -4.44
CA VAL A 208 -12.20 -4.14 -5.85
C VAL A 208 -10.98 -3.87 -6.74
N ASP A 209 -9.78 -4.24 -6.29
CA ASP A 209 -8.58 -4.10 -7.09
C ASP A 209 -8.59 -5.10 -8.26
N ASN A 210 -8.20 -4.63 -9.45
CA ASN A 210 -8.26 -5.40 -10.70
C ASN A 210 -9.62 -6.10 -10.93
N ALA A 211 -10.72 -5.48 -10.48
CA ALA A 211 -12.06 -6.05 -10.60
C ALA A 211 -12.50 -6.18 -12.06
N ALA A 212 -12.89 -7.39 -12.46
CA ALA A 212 -13.58 -7.67 -13.72
C ALA A 212 -15.10 -7.58 -13.56
N VAL A 213 -15.63 -8.01 -12.42
CA VAL A 213 -17.06 -7.94 -12.07
C VAL A 213 -17.18 -7.62 -10.58
N VAL A 214 -17.99 -6.63 -10.23
CA VAL A 214 -18.35 -6.33 -8.85
C VAL A 214 -19.86 -6.49 -8.67
N GLN A 215 -20.25 -7.17 -7.60
CA GLN A 215 -21.64 -7.32 -7.22
C GLN A 215 -21.81 -7.01 -5.73
N VAL A 216 -22.99 -6.57 -5.34
CA VAL A 216 -23.34 -6.33 -3.95
C VAL A 216 -24.60 -7.09 -3.58
N ARG A 217 -24.72 -7.46 -2.30
CA ARG A 217 -25.91 -8.12 -1.76
C ARG A 217 -26.30 -7.49 -0.43
N ARG A 218 -27.60 -7.25 -0.29
CA ARG A 218 -28.19 -6.70 0.92
C ARG A 218 -28.20 -7.72 2.05
N ARG A 219 -28.30 -7.23 3.28
CA ARG A 219 -28.48 -8.07 4.45
C ARG A 219 -29.84 -8.77 4.39
N GLY A 220 -29.85 -10.10 4.50
CA GLY A 220 -31.08 -10.89 4.50
C GLY A 220 -31.67 -11.16 3.11
N ASP A 221 -31.00 -10.69 2.06
CA ASP A 221 -31.36 -10.96 0.68
C ASP A 221 -30.40 -11.99 0.06
N HIS A 222 -30.91 -12.71 -0.92
CA HIS A 222 -30.18 -13.67 -1.75
C HIS A 222 -29.73 -13.06 -3.09
N GLN A 223 -30.44 -12.05 -3.59
CA GLN A 223 -30.18 -11.44 -4.89
C GLN A 223 -28.89 -10.61 -4.88
N LYS A 224 -28.04 -10.86 -5.87
CA LYS A 224 -26.84 -10.05 -6.12
C LYS A 224 -27.16 -9.02 -7.18
N HIS A 225 -26.78 -7.78 -6.93
CA HIS A 225 -26.94 -6.66 -7.84
C HIS A 225 -25.57 -6.25 -8.38
N GLU A 226 -25.48 -5.96 -9.68
CA GLU A 226 -24.22 -5.50 -10.28
C GLU A 226 -23.87 -4.09 -9.80
N ALA A 227 -22.60 -3.88 -9.50
CA ALA A 227 -22.09 -2.59 -9.05
C ALA A 227 -20.92 -2.14 -9.94
N LYS A 228 -20.86 -0.84 -10.22
CA LYS A 228 -19.79 -0.21 -10.99
C LYS A 228 -18.82 0.49 -10.05
N VAL A 229 -17.53 0.30 -10.26
CA VAL A 229 -16.49 1.03 -9.54
C VAL A 229 -16.34 2.42 -10.17
N ILE A 230 -16.69 3.47 -9.43
CA ILE A 230 -16.69 4.86 -9.94
C ILE A 230 -15.42 5.63 -9.58
N CYS A 231 -14.79 5.32 -8.45
CA CYS A 231 -13.54 5.94 -8.02
C CYS A 231 -12.76 4.98 -7.13
N VAL A 232 -11.43 4.98 -7.26
CA VAL A 232 -10.54 4.18 -6.40
C VAL A 232 -9.34 5.02 -6.00
N GLY A 233 -9.15 5.15 -4.68
CA GLY A 233 -7.94 5.65 -4.07
C GLY A 233 -7.14 4.50 -3.48
N LEU A 234 -6.17 3.99 -4.24
CA LEU A 234 -5.28 2.91 -3.78
C LEU A 234 -4.48 3.37 -2.55
N ASP A 235 -4.14 4.66 -2.49
CA ASP A 235 -3.28 5.22 -1.46
C ASP A 235 -3.92 5.28 -0.08
N CYS A 236 -5.23 5.52 -0.04
CA CYS A 236 -6.05 5.49 1.18
C CYS A 236 -6.85 4.20 1.33
N ASP A 237 -6.68 3.23 0.43
CA ASP A 237 -7.46 1.99 0.42
C ASP A 237 -8.99 2.23 0.43
N LEU A 238 -9.47 3.18 -0.38
CA LEU A 238 -10.90 3.51 -0.52
C LEU A 238 -11.40 3.31 -1.94
N ALA A 239 -12.64 2.81 -2.07
CA ALA A 239 -13.34 2.74 -3.34
C ALA A 239 -14.80 3.14 -3.20
N LEU A 240 -15.31 3.81 -4.24
CA LEU A 240 -16.71 4.15 -4.40
C LEU A 240 -17.35 3.24 -5.45
N LEU A 241 -18.51 2.68 -5.10
CA LEU A 241 -19.32 1.87 -5.99
C LEU A 241 -20.69 2.53 -6.22
N GLN A 242 -21.22 2.33 -7.43
CA GLN A 242 -22.55 2.74 -7.85
C GLN A 242 -23.36 1.51 -8.25
N VAL A 243 -24.63 1.46 -7.86
CA VAL A 243 -25.58 0.41 -8.25
C VAL A 243 -26.72 1.08 -9.00
N ASP A 244 -26.90 0.71 -10.27
CA ASP A 244 -27.93 1.31 -11.14
C ASP A 244 -29.29 0.61 -10.98
N ASP A 245 -29.32 -0.59 -10.39
CA ASP A 245 -30.53 -1.37 -10.18
C ASP A 245 -31.43 -0.71 -9.12
N PRO A 246 -32.62 -0.20 -9.47
CA PRO A 246 -33.52 0.44 -8.51
C PRO A 246 -34.01 -0.53 -7.44
N ASP A 247 -34.18 -1.82 -7.77
CA ASP A 247 -34.70 -2.82 -6.84
C ASP A 247 -33.77 -3.00 -5.64
N PHE A 248 -32.46 -2.77 -5.82
CA PHE A 248 -31.48 -2.75 -4.73
C PHE A 248 -31.80 -1.68 -3.68
N TRP A 249 -32.24 -0.50 -4.12
CA TRP A 249 -32.44 0.67 -3.26
C TRP A 249 -33.76 0.65 -2.47
N ASP A 250 -34.77 -0.11 -2.89
CA ASP A 250 -36.09 -0.11 -2.25
C ASP A 250 -36.10 -0.68 -0.82
N GLU A 251 -35.31 -1.72 -0.55
CA GLU A 251 -35.24 -2.38 0.77
C GLU A 251 -33.97 -2.07 1.58
N ILE A 252 -33.11 -1.18 1.06
CA ILE A 252 -31.90 -0.80 1.76
C ILE A 252 -32.21 0.12 2.96
N GLY A 253 -31.45 -0.03 4.04
CA GLY A 253 -31.55 0.90 5.17
C GLY A 253 -31.10 2.32 4.82
N PRO A 254 -31.40 3.31 5.67
CA PRO A 254 -30.94 4.68 5.45
C PRO A 254 -29.40 4.73 5.37
N PRO A 255 -28.84 5.61 4.53
CA PRO A 255 -27.40 5.81 4.44
C PRO A 255 -26.79 6.13 5.80
N LEU A 256 -25.59 5.59 6.08
CA LEU A 256 -24.91 5.87 7.33
C LEU A 256 -24.43 7.32 7.39
N GLN A 257 -24.72 7.95 8.53
CA GLN A 257 -24.26 9.30 8.84
C GLN A 257 -22.84 9.27 9.39
N TRP A 258 -22.03 10.24 8.98
CA TRP A 258 -20.69 10.43 9.51
C TRP A 258 -20.69 11.05 10.90
N GLY A 259 -19.80 10.55 11.75
CA GLY A 259 -19.44 11.11 13.04
C GLY A 259 -18.01 11.67 13.02
N PRO A 260 -17.63 12.45 14.05
CA PRO A 260 -16.24 12.89 14.22
C PRO A 260 -15.34 11.68 14.47
N SER A 261 -14.04 11.81 14.19
CA SER A 261 -13.09 10.78 14.58
C SER A 261 -13.15 10.49 16.09
N PRO A 262 -13.09 9.20 16.45
CA PRO A 262 -13.14 8.79 17.84
C PRO A 262 -11.79 9.10 18.52
N SER A 263 -11.85 9.30 19.82
CA SER A 263 -10.66 9.55 20.64
C SER A 263 -10.22 8.29 21.36
N LEU A 264 -9.03 8.35 21.95
CA LEU A 264 -8.49 7.26 22.75
C LEU A 264 -9.53 6.76 23.77
N GLU A 265 -9.67 5.44 23.89
CA GLU A 265 -10.63 4.73 24.76
C GLU A 265 -12.12 4.85 24.35
N ASP A 266 -12.47 5.62 23.32
CA ASP A 266 -13.85 5.63 22.82
C ASP A 266 -14.21 4.25 22.25
N PRO A 267 -15.40 3.70 22.57
CA PRO A 267 -15.79 2.41 22.05
C PRO A 267 -16.22 2.50 20.61
N VAL A 268 -15.85 1.47 19.87
CA VAL A 268 -16.09 1.32 18.45
C VAL A 268 -16.71 -0.04 18.17
N THR A 269 -17.65 -0.07 17.25
CA THR A 269 -18.31 -1.28 16.78
C THR A 269 -18.10 -1.41 15.28
N VAL A 270 -17.41 -2.46 14.85
CA VAL A 270 -17.20 -2.76 13.43
C VAL A 270 -18.25 -3.75 12.99
N ALA A 271 -18.92 -3.44 11.88
CA ALA A 271 -19.93 -4.30 11.29
C ALA A 271 -19.51 -4.74 9.89
N GLY A 272 -19.68 -6.02 9.56
CA GLY A 272 -19.38 -6.52 8.22
C GLY A 272 -19.74 -7.98 8.00
N TYR A 273 -19.13 -8.59 6.99
CA TYR A 273 -19.35 -9.98 6.59
C TYR A 273 -18.02 -10.74 6.60
N PRO A 274 -17.80 -11.63 7.58
CA PRO A 274 -16.54 -12.37 7.67
C PRO A 274 -16.41 -13.34 6.50
N LEU A 275 -15.16 -13.69 6.15
CA LEU A 275 -14.87 -14.66 5.13
C LEU A 275 -15.55 -16.02 5.42
N GLY A 276 -16.12 -16.63 4.38
CA GLY A 276 -16.74 -17.97 4.46
C GLY A 276 -18.18 -18.01 5.00
N GLY A 277 -18.72 -16.89 5.50
CA GLY A 277 -20.10 -16.77 5.97
C GLY A 277 -20.94 -15.78 5.16
N ASP A 278 -22.24 -16.04 5.05
CA ASP A 278 -23.21 -15.11 4.44
C ASP A 278 -23.93 -14.23 5.46
N ASN A 279 -23.80 -14.57 6.74
CA ASN A 279 -24.33 -13.79 7.83
C ASN A 279 -23.38 -12.65 8.21
N SER A 280 -24.00 -11.55 8.61
CA SER A 280 -23.33 -10.36 9.09
C SER A 280 -22.73 -10.59 10.48
N SER A 281 -21.55 -10.05 10.75
CA SER A 281 -20.82 -10.12 12.02
C SER A 281 -20.57 -8.73 12.60
N VAL A 282 -20.47 -8.68 13.93
CA VAL A 282 -20.11 -7.48 14.69
C VAL A 282 -18.92 -7.79 15.56
N THR A 283 -17.91 -6.93 15.54
CA THR A 283 -16.83 -6.92 16.52
C THR A 283 -16.83 -5.58 17.26
N GLN A 284 -16.55 -5.62 18.56
CA GLN A 284 -16.54 -4.43 19.42
C GLN A 284 -15.19 -4.32 20.11
N GLY A 285 -14.78 -3.08 20.33
CA GLY A 285 -13.54 -2.74 21.01
C GLY A 285 -13.53 -1.25 21.35
N VAL A 286 -12.35 -0.72 21.60
CA VAL A 286 -12.07 0.69 21.86
C VAL A 286 -10.93 1.17 20.96
N VAL A 287 -10.83 2.50 20.82
CA VAL A 287 -9.67 3.13 20.19
C VAL A 287 -8.43 2.98 21.07
N SER A 288 -7.39 2.35 20.54
CA SER A 288 -6.12 2.12 21.23
C SER A 288 -5.04 3.14 20.87
N ARG A 289 -5.08 3.72 19.67
CA ARG A 289 -4.09 4.71 19.20
C ARG A 289 -4.59 5.44 17.96
N THR A 290 -4.17 6.69 17.78
CA THR A 290 -4.30 7.44 16.53
C THR A 290 -2.92 7.90 16.08
N ASP A 291 -2.48 7.51 14.89
CA ASP A 291 -1.15 7.88 14.37
C ASP A 291 -1.11 7.81 12.83
N LEU A 292 -0.04 8.31 12.22
CA LEU A 292 0.22 8.06 10.81
C LEU A 292 0.69 6.62 10.61
N GLN A 293 0.09 5.95 9.64
CA GLN A 293 0.46 4.60 9.22
C GLN A 293 0.66 4.54 7.71
N GLN A 294 1.53 3.63 7.27
CA GLN A 294 1.76 3.42 5.84
C GLN A 294 0.70 2.49 5.28
N TYR A 295 -0.24 3.01 4.49
CA TYR A 295 -1.28 2.18 3.88
C TYR A 295 -0.66 1.24 2.83
N SER A 296 -0.98 -0.05 2.92
CA SER A 296 -0.26 -1.14 2.25
C SER A 296 -0.21 -1.04 0.72
N MET A 297 -1.23 -0.47 0.09
CA MET A 297 -1.30 -0.30 -1.37
C MET A 297 -0.74 1.05 -1.85
N GLY A 298 -0.54 2.02 -0.95
CA GLY A 298 -0.30 3.41 -1.34
C GLY A 298 1.13 3.90 -1.29
N SER A 299 1.95 3.28 -0.44
CA SER A 299 3.20 3.88 0.05
C SER A 299 3.04 5.28 0.65
N CYS A 300 1.81 5.69 0.96
CA CYS A 300 1.47 6.96 1.59
C CYS A 300 1.27 6.78 3.10
N TRP A 301 1.75 7.76 3.87
CA TRP A 301 1.57 7.81 5.31
C TRP A 301 0.35 8.67 5.63
N LEU A 302 -0.75 8.02 5.98
CA LEU A 302 -2.03 8.68 6.26
C LEU A 302 -2.46 8.39 7.69
N LEU A 303 -3.38 9.21 8.21
CA LEU A 303 -3.94 8.99 9.53
C LEU A 303 -4.66 7.63 9.57
N ALA A 304 -4.39 6.84 10.59
CA ALA A 304 -5.11 5.61 10.88
C ALA A 304 -5.39 5.54 12.38
N ILE A 305 -6.53 4.93 12.71
CA ILE A 305 -6.91 4.72 14.10
C ILE A 305 -6.84 3.23 14.39
N GLN A 306 -6.01 2.87 15.35
CA GLN A 306 -5.87 1.52 15.86
C GLN A 306 -6.98 1.22 16.87
N ILE A 307 -7.56 0.03 16.77
CA ILE A 307 -8.61 -0.46 17.66
C ILE A 307 -8.24 -1.86 18.16
N ASP A 308 -8.76 -2.25 19.33
CA ASP A 308 -8.56 -3.60 19.89
C ASP A 308 -9.69 -4.58 19.50
N ALA A 309 -10.59 -4.16 18.62
CA ALA A 309 -11.58 -5.05 18.02
C ALA A 309 -10.92 -5.90 16.93
N ALA A 310 -11.21 -7.20 16.93
CA ALA A 310 -10.73 -8.10 15.88
C ALA A 310 -11.29 -7.67 14.50
N ILE A 311 -10.38 -7.49 13.54
CA ILE A 311 -10.69 -7.29 12.13
C ILE A 311 -10.22 -8.54 11.37
N ASN A 312 -11.18 -9.27 10.82
CA ASN A 312 -10.94 -10.47 10.03
C ASN A 312 -11.13 -10.18 8.53
N PRO A 313 -10.53 -10.98 7.64
CA PRO A 313 -10.83 -10.91 6.21
C PRO A 313 -12.34 -10.99 5.98
N GLY A 314 -12.84 -10.11 5.11
CA GLY A 314 -14.26 -9.95 4.83
C GLY A 314 -14.92 -8.77 5.55
N ASN A 315 -14.53 -8.46 6.80
CA ASN A 315 -15.06 -7.29 7.52
C ASN A 315 -14.46 -5.97 7.01
N SER A 316 -13.28 -6.03 6.37
CA SER A 316 -12.67 -4.90 5.67
C SER A 316 -13.67 -4.27 4.68
N GLY A 317 -13.72 -2.94 4.68
CA GLY A 317 -14.63 -2.12 3.91
C GLY A 317 -15.95 -1.83 4.63
N GLY A 318 -16.18 -2.49 5.77
CA GLY A 318 -17.31 -2.25 6.64
C GLY A 318 -17.16 -0.99 7.51
N PRO A 319 -18.28 -0.42 7.99
CA PRO A 319 -18.24 0.77 8.82
C PRO A 319 -17.78 0.47 10.24
N ALA A 320 -16.98 1.38 10.80
CA ALA A 320 -16.71 1.49 12.23
C ALA A 320 -17.68 2.51 12.83
N LEU A 321 -18.45 2.10 13.83
CA LEU A 321 -19.56 2.87 14.41
C LEU A 321 -19.26 3.27 15.86
N ASN A 322 -19.62 4.50 16.22
CA ASN A 322 -19.60 4.95 17.62
C ASN A 322 -20.85 4.50 18.41
N LYS A 323 -20.96 4.92 19.68
CA LYS A 323 -22.12 4.64 20.56
C LYS A 323 -23.45 5.09 19.94
N ASP A 324 -23.44 6.21 19.21
CA ASP A 324 -24.61 6.80 18.56
C ASP A 324 -24.91 6.20 17.17
N LYS A 325 -24.24 5.10 16.80
CA LYS A 325 -24.35 4.44 15.49
C LYS A 325 -23.98 5.33 14.29
N LYS A 326 -23.17 6.36 14.51
CA LYS A 326 -22.55 7.15 13.44
C LYS A 326 -21.26 6.49 12.97
N CYS A 327 -21.03 6.52 11.67
CA CYS A 327 -19.81 6.02 11.05
C CYS A 327 -18.65 6.95 11.36
N VAL A 328 -17.63 6.44 12.05
CA VAL A 328 -16.42 7.18 12.41
C VAL A 328 -15.19 6.76 11.61
N GLY A 329 -15.36 5.77 10.73
CA GLY A 329 -14.31 5.29 9.84
C GLY A 329 -14.68 4.00 9.13
N ILE A 330 -13.74 3.47 8.36
CA ILE A 330 -13.90 2.24 7.57
C ILE A 330 -12.87 1.22 8.05
N ALA A 331 -13.31 0.03 8.43
CA ALA A 331 -12.41 -1.03 8.85
C ALA A 331 -11.51 -1.46 7.69
N PHE A 332 -10.21 -1.59 7.94
CA PHE A 332 -9.27 -2.11 6.96
C PHE A 332 -8.21 -2.97 7.64
N GLN A 333 -7.83 -4.05 6.97
CA GLN A 333 -6.88 -5.04 7.48
C GLN A 333 -5.61 -4.95 6.64
N SER A 334 -4.69 -4.05 6.97
CA SER A 334 -3.46 -3.98 6.17
C SER A 334 -2.32 -3.16 6.78
N LEU A 335 -1.92 -3.50 8.01
CA LEU A 335 -0.61 -3.08 8.50
C LEU A 335 0.10 -4.32 9.06
N LYS A 336 1.25 -4.61 8.46
CA LYS A 336 2.16 -5.74 8.58
C LYS A 336 2.08 -6.64 9.83
N ASP A 337 2.21 -7.94 9.52
CA ASP A 337 2.81 -9.03 10.29
C ASP A 337 1.94 -9.82 11.28
N GLY A 338 1.55 -11.00 10.76
CA GLY A 338 1.32 -12.35 11.31
C GLY A 338 1.50 -12.72 12.80
N ASP A 339 2.02 -11.85 13.66
CA ASP A 339 2.35 -12.17 15.06
C ASP A 339 1.58 -11.29 16.08
N THR A 340 0.71 -10.39 15.63
CA THR A 340 -0.09 -9.54 16.55
C THR A 340 -1.58 -9.88 16.49
N GLU A 341 -2.05 -10.55 17.54
CA GLU A 341 -3.48 -10.78 17.75
C GLU A 341 -4.17 -9.49 18.22
N ASN A 342 -5.43 -9.28 17.81
CA ASN A 342 -6.31 -8.19 18.26
C ASN A 342 -5.82 -6.76 17.95
N ILE A 343 -5.10 -6.55 16.85
CA ILE A 343 -4.83 -5.21 16.31
C ILE A 343 -5.66 -4.99 15.06
N GLY A 344 -6.67 -4.14 15.16
CA GLY A 344 -7.46 -3.65 14.03
C GLY A 344 -7.10 -2.21 13.67
N TYR A 345 -7.37 -1.82 12.42
CA TYR A 345 -7.27 -0.43 12.00
C TYR A 345 -8.55 0.04 11.32
N ILE A 346 -8.85 1.33 11.49
CA ILE A 346 -9.92 2.02 10.78
C ILE A 346 -9.34 3.23 10.05
N ILE A 347 -9.83 3.45 8.83
CA ILE A 347 -9.59 4.64 8.03
C ILE A 347 -10.50 5.73 8.61
N PRO A 348 -9.96 6.79 9.21
CA PRO A 348 -10.75 7.80 9.91
C PRO A 348 -11.62 8.61 8.97
N SER A 349 -12.71 9.19 9.50
CA SER A 349 -13.68 9.95 8.71
C SER A 349 -13.06 11.16 7.99
N GLU A 350 -11.97 11.75 8.50
CA GLU A 350 -11.27 12.85 7.82
C GLU A 350 -10.57 12.41 6.54
N VAL A 351 -9.99 11.19 6.53
CA VAL A 351 -9.35 10.62 5.33
C VAL A 351 -10.42 10.28 4.29
N VAL A 352 -11.56 9.74 4.73
CA VAL A 352 -12.70 9.48 3.84
C VAL A 352 -13.28 10.78 3.29
N ALA A 353 -13.44 11.81 4.11
CA ALA A 353 -13.94 13.11 3.69
C ALA A 353 -13.03 13.77 2.65
N HIS A 354 -11.71 13.68 2.83
CA HIS A 354 -10.73 14.14 1.83
C HIS A 354 -10.93 13.41 0.50
N PHE A 355 -11.00 12.08 0.50
CA PHE A 355 -11.22 11.28 -0.71
C PHE A 355 -12.55 11.61 -1.43
N LEU A 356 -13.65 11.76 -0.69
CA LEU A 356 -14.95 12.11 -1.27
C LEU A 356 -14.96 13.52 -1.89
N GLU A 357 -14.34 14.49 -1.22
CA GLU A 357 -14.23 15.86 -1.70
C GLU A 357 -13.29 15.97 -2.90
N ASP A 358 -12.19 15.22 -2.92
CA ASP A 358 -11.28 15.10 -4.06
C ASP A 358 -12.01 14.58 -5.30
N TYR A 359 -12.74 13.47 -5.14
CA TYR A 359 -13.57 12.91 -6.21
C TYR A 359 -14.63 13.90 -6.70
N LYS A 360 -15.28 14.66 -5.81
CA LYS A 360 -16.25 15.68 -6.21
C LYS A 360 -15.61 16.79 -7.04
N ARG A 361 -14.45 17.29 -6.65
CA ARG A 361 -13.75 18.39 -7.34
C ARG A 361 -13.27 17.98 -8.73
N HIS A 362 -12.81 16.75 -8.88
CA HIS A 362 -12.05 16.33 -10.07
C HIS A 362 -12.71 15.23 -10.90
N LYS A 363 -13.78 14.61 -10.39
CA LYS A 363 -14.42 13.40 -10.96
C LYS A 363 -13.46 12.22 -11.14
N LYS A 364 -12.34 12.26 -10.43
CA LYS A 364 -11.30 11.24 -10.34
C LYS A 364 -10.54 11.45 -9.04
N TYR A 365 -9.85 10.41 -8.59
CA TYR A 365 -8.93 10.52 -7.46
C TYR A 365 -7.61 11.18 -7.90
N THR A 366 -7.13 12.17 -7.16
CA THR A 366 -5.87 12.89 -7.42
C THR A 366 -4.78 12.56 -6.40
N GLY A 367 -5.14 12.04 -5.23
CA GLY A 367 -4.19 11.63 -4.21
C GLY A 367 -4.11 12.55 -3.01
N PHE A 368 -3.16 12.25 -2.13
CA PHE A 368 -2.83 13.07 -0.96
C PHE A 368 -1.58 13.90 -1.20
N GLY A 369 -1.51 15.05 -0.55
CA GLY A 369 -0.34 15.90 -0.58
C GLY A 369 0.87 15.29 0.13
N ASP A 370 2.04 15.37 -0.50
CA ASP A 370 3.34 15.02 0.07
C ASP A 370 4.26 16.24 0.20
N CYS A 371 5.18 16.18 1.15
CA CYS A 371 6.12 17.27 1.41
C CYS A 371 7.20 17.43 0.34
N GLY A 372 7.51 16.39 -0.45
CA GLY A 372 8.50 16.46 -1.54
C GLY A 372 9.95 16.62 -1.08
N PHE A 373 10.26 16.24 0.16
CA PHE A 373 11.63 16.20 0.66
C PHE A 373 11.82 15.19 1.79
N THR A 374 13.04 14.65 1.90
CA THR A 374 13.46 13.84 3.04
C THR A 374 14.12 14.71 4.10
N TRP A 375 13.90 14.37 5.37
CA TRP A 375 14.33 15.17 6.51
C TRP A 375 15.03 14.34 7.59
N GLN A 376 15.64 15.04 8.55
CA GLN A 376 16.34 14.46 9.69
C GLN A 376 15.92 15.15 10.99
N ARG A 377 15.73 14.35 12.04
CA ARG A 377 15.52 14.83 13.41
C ARG A 377 16.72 15.63 13.91
N LEU A 378 16.46 16.64 14.73
CA LEU A 378 17.44 17.54 15.35
C LEU A 378 17.33 17.53 16.88
N GLU A 379 17.23 16.36 17.49
CA GLU A 379 17.15 16.22 18.96
C GLU A 379 18.51 16.50 19.63
N ASN A 380 19.58 16.03 18.98
CA ASN A 380 20.95 16.20 19.46
C ASN A 380 21.30 17.70 19.61
N LYS A 381 21.65 18.10 20.84
CA LYS A 381 22.00 19.49 21.17
C LYS A 381 23.18 20.01 20.36
N PHE A 382 24.23 19.21 20.18
CA PHE A 382 25.43 19.62 19.45
C PHE A 382 25.16 19.84 17.96
N MET A 383 24.31 19.01 17.35
CA MET A 383 23.85 19.22 15.98
C MET A 383 23.12 20.55 15.82
N ARG A 384 22.20 20.86 16.75
CA ARG A 384 21.48 22.14 16.74
C ARG A 384 22.43 23.33 16.91
N SER A 385 23.39 23.23 17.82
CA SER A 385 24.41 24.27 18.02
C SER A 385 25.30 24.46 16.79
N ALA A 386 25.72 23.38 16.13
CA ALA A 386 26.52 23.43 14.90
C ALA A 386 25.76 24.09 13.74
N LEU A 387 24.45 23.86 13.67
CA LEU A 387 23.55 24.49 12.70
C LEU A 387 23.08 25.90 13.10
N GLN A 388 23.63 26.46 14.19
CA GLN A 388 23.33 27.80 14.68
C GLN A 388 21.85 28.03 15.03
N LEU A 389 21.11 26.98 15.42
CA LEU A 389 19.79 27.18 16.01
C LEU A 389 19.95 27.92 17.33
N LYS A 390 19.21 29.03 17.49
CA LYS A 390 19.14 29.78 18.74
C LYS A 390 18.52 28.91 19.83
N ASN A 391 18.83 29.23 21.09
CA ASN A 391 18.22 28.57 22.24
C ASN A 391 16.68 28.59 22.12
N LYS A 392 16.05 27.42 22.26
CA LYS A 392 14.60 27.14 22.08
C LYS A 392 14.08 26.99 20.64
N GLN A 393 14.89 27.24 19.60
CA GLN A 393 14.46 26.89 18.24
C GLN A 393 14.45 25.36 18.08
N GLN A 394 13.39 24.87 17.45
CA GLN A 394 13.15 23.47 17.13
C GLN A 394 12.73 23.36 15.66
N GLY A 395 12.89 22.17 15.09
CA GLY A 395 12.59 21.90 13.71
C GLY A 395 13.33 20.68 13.18
N VAL A 396 13.16 20.41 11.90
CA VAL A 396 13.80 19.28 11.20
C VAL A 396 14.71 19.76 10.08
N LEU A 397 15.80 19.04 9.83
CA LEU A 397 16.78 19.37 8.78
C LEU A 397 16.38 18.72 7.46
N VAL A 398 16.34 19.50 6.38
CA VAL A 398 16.12 18.99 5.01
C VAL A 398 17.40 18.29 4.52
N LYS A 399 17.31 16.98 4.25
CA LYS A 399 18.41 16.15 3.74
C LYS A 399 18.51 16.19 2.22
N LYS A 400 17.38 16.04 1.54
CA LYS A 400 17.25 15.99 0.08
C LYS A 400 15.86 16.48 -0.28
N VAL A 401 15.76 17.27 -1.35
CA VAL A 401 14.50 17.69 -1.96
C VAL A 401 14.30 16.87 -3.22
N ASP A 402 13.08 16.42 -3.46
CA ASP A 402 12.77 15.52 -4.56
C ASP A 402 12.77 16.26 -5.90
N GLY A 403 13.32 15.61 -6.92
CA GLY A 403 13.59 16.26 -8.19
C GLY A 403 12.32 16.64 -8.94
N ALA A 404 11.27 15.83 -8.86
CA ALA A 404 9.98 16.12 -9.47
C ALA A 404 9.13 17.13 -8.67
N SER A 405 9.47 17.44 -7.41
CA SER A 405 8.62 18.27 -6.55
C SER A 405 8.86 19.78 -6.73
N PHE A 406 7.79 20.58 -6.69
CA PHE A 406 7.86 22.04 -6.59
C PHE A 406 8.59 22.55 -5.33
N ALA A 407 8.75 21.71 -4.31
CA ALA A 407 9.58 22.03 -3.14
C ALA A 407 11.02 22.38 -3.55
N ARG A 408 11.55 21.82 -4.66
CA ARG A 408 12.91 22.06 -5.15
C ARG A 408 13.19 23.51 -5.54
N ASP A 409 12.15 24.26 -5.89
CA ASP A 409 12.28 25.64 -6.35
C ASP A 409 12.41 26.62 -5.17
N VAL A 410 12.02 26.19 -3.96
CA VAL A 410 11.97 27.05 -2.77
C VAL A 410 12.78 26.53 -1.60
N LEU A 411 13.00 25.21 -1.49
CA LEU A 411 13.80 24.55 -0.46
C LEU A 411 15.15 24.09 -1.01
N GLN A 412 16.11 23.94 -0.11
CA GLN A 412 17.42 23.39 -0.42
C GLN A 412 17.90 22.48 0.72
N ARG A 413 18.82 21.57 0.39
CA ARG A 413 19.53 20.76 1.39
C ARG A 413 20.18 21.67 2.44
N GLY A 414 19.98 21.32 3.70
CA GLY A 414 20.52 22.08 4.84
C GLY A 414 19.57 23.13 5.43
N ASP A 415 18.42 23.39 4.79
CA ASP A 415 17.37 24.19 5.42
C ASP A 415 16.80 23.48 6.64
N ILE A 416 16.34 24.25 7.63
CA ILE A 416 15.65 23.70 8.80
C ILE A 416 14.20 24.19 8.79
N ILE A 417 13.26 23.26 8.76
CA ILE A 417 11.82 23.58 8.81
C ILE A 417 11.44 23.86 10.25
N LEU A 418 10.99 25.09 10.53
CA LEU A 418 10.57 25.55 11.86
C LEU A 418 9.05 25.47 12.04
N SER A 419 8.27 25.72 10.98
CA SER A 419 6.82 25.55 10.99
C SER A 419 6.26 25.22 9.61
N VAL A 420 5.10 24.55 9.62
CA VAL A 420 4.31 24.17 8.44
C VAL A 420 2.89 24.67 8.66
N ASN A 421 2.35 25.49 7.75
CA ASN A 421 1.03 26.12 7.85
C ASN A 421 0.75 26.72 9.24
N GLY A 422 1.75 27.42 9.81
CA GLY A 422 1.65 28.05 11.13
C GLY A 422 1.87 27.11 12.33
N LYS A 423 1.84 25.78 12.16
CA LYS A 423 2.12 24.80 13.22
C LYS A 423 3.63 24.63 13.40
N LYS A 424 4.12 24.84 14.62
CA LYS A 424 5.55 24.70 14.95
C LYS A 424 5.98 23.24 14.92
N VAL A 425 7.08 22.95 14.24
CA VAL A 425 7.67 21.61 14.13
C VAL A 425 8.71 21.44 15.24
N ALA A 426 8.58 20.36 16.00
CA ALA A 426 9.55 20.00 17.03
C ALA A 426 10.77 19.25 16.45
N SER A 427 11.79 19.08 17.28
CA SER A 427 13.07 18.47 16.87
C SER A 427 12.97 16.99 16.47
N ASP A 428 11.94 16.30 16.93
CA ASP A 428 11.59 14.91 16.60
C ASP A 428 10.76 14.80 15.30
N GLY A 429 10.33 15.94 14.74
CA GLY A 429 9.44 16.00 13.58
C GLY A 429 7.96 15.98 13.93
N SER A 430 7.58 16.15 15.19
CA SER A 430 6.17 16.21 15.58
C SER A 430 5.61 17.64 15.59
N VAL A 431 4.29 17.76 15.40
CA VAL A 431 3.49 18.96 15.60
C VAL A 431 2.42 18.69 16.66
N GLU A 432 1.85 19.74 17.21
CA GLU A 432 0.70 19.62 18.11
C GLU A 432 -0.50 19.01 17.36
N PHE A 433 -1.05 17.96 17.97
CA PHE A 433 -2.25 17.25 17.53
C PHE A 433 -3.37 17.45 18.56
N GLU A 434 -4.54 16.88 18.29
CA GLU A 434 -5.72 17.07 19.13
C GLU A 434 -5.48 16.61 20.57
N ARG A 435 -6.18 17.26 21.52
CA ARG A 435 -6.23 16.87 22.94
C ARG A 435 -4.85 16.76 23.64
N GLY A 436 -3.86 17.52 23.17
CA GLY A 436 -2.53 17.57 23.77
C GLY A 436 -1.59 16.47 23.28
N GLU A 437 -2.01 15.66 22.31
CA GLU A 437 -1.15 14.68 21.66
C GLU A 437 -0.23 15.33 20.62
N ARG A 438 0.68 14.53 20.06
CA ARG A 438 1.62 14.98 19.04
C ARG A 438 1.64 13.97 17.91
N ILE A 439 1.67 14.47 16.68
CA ILE A 439 1.72 13.64 15.46
C ILE A 439 2.83 14.13 14.55
N SER A 440 3.34 13.27 13.67
CA SER A 440 4.30 13.69 12.64
C SER A 440 3.77 14.88 11.83
N PHE A 441 4.62 15.86 11.54
CA PHE A 441 4.23 17.03 10.74
C PHE A 441 3.76 16.66 9.32
N SER A 442 4.12 15.47 8.81
CA SER A 442 3.63 14.93 7.54
C SER A 442 2.10 14.87 7.47
N TRP A 443 1.42 14.72 8.62
CA TRP A 443 -0.04 14.75 8.71
C TRP A 443 -0.65 16.06 8.18
N ILE A 444 0.07 17.19 8.27
CA ILE A 444 -0.39 18.48 7.71
C ILE A 444 -0.43 18.41 6.19
N PHE A 445 0.55 17.76 5.55
CA PHE A 445 0.58 17.60 4.10
C PHE A 445 -0.51 16.64 3.62
N ALA A 446 -0.75 15.56 4.37
CA ALA A 446 -1.83 14.60 4.09
C ALA A 446 -3.24 15.20 4.22
N GLN A 447 -3.43 16.36 4.86
CA GLN A 447 -4.72 17.06 4.85
C GLN A 447 -4.93 17.95 3.63
N LEU A 448 -3.86 18.28 2.90
CA LEU A 448 -3.93 19.15 1.74
C LEU A 448 -4.30 18.34 0.49
N PHE A 449 -5.00 18.98 -0.43
CA PHE A 449 -5.27 18.43 -1.75
C PHE A 449 -4.07 18.69 -2.67
N VAL A 450 -3.89 17.85 -3.68
CA VAL A 450 -2.88 18.07 -4.71
C VAL A 450 -3.17 19.41 -5.42
N GLY A 451 -2.15 20.29 -5.47
CA GLY A 451 -2.26 21.65 -5.99
C GLY A 451 -2.49 22.74 -4.93
N ASP A 452 -2.84 22.38 -3.69
CA ASP A 452 -2.96 23.35 -2.59
C ASP A 452 -1.60 23.99 -2.26
N ARG A 453 -1.61 25.21 -1.74
CA ARG A 453 -0.38 25.91 -1.32
C ARG A 453 -0.04 25.58 0.13
N CYS A 454 1.19 25.12 0.37
CA CYS A 454 1.75 24.98 1.71
C CYS A 454 2.69 26.14 2.03
N HIS A 455 2.60 26.68 3.25
CA HIS A 455 3.44 27.74 3.77
C HIS A 455 4.43 27.19 4.80
N LEU A 456 5.72 27.41 4.59
CA LEU A 456 6.78 26.99 5.50
C LEU A 456 7.54 28.19 6.06
N VAL A 457 7.96 28.09 7.32
CA VAL A 457 8.99 28.96 7.88
C VAL A 457 10.27 28.14 8.01
N VAL A 458 11.33 28.58 7.32
CA VAL A 458 12.61 27.86 7.27
C VAL A 458 13.74 28.70 7.83
N LEU A 459 14.71 28.06 8.48
CA LEU A 459 15.97 28.67 8.85
C LEU A 459 17.02 28.30 7.80
N ARG A 460 17.54 29.30 7.09
CA ARG A 460 18.58 29.16 6.08
C ARG A 460 19.73 30.10 6.42
N ARG A 461 20.92 29.55 6.67
CA ARG A 461 22.13 30.31 7.05
C ARG A 461 21.87 31.29 8.22
N GLY A 462 21.15 30.82 9.24
CA GLY A 462 20.80 31.59 10.44
C GLY A 462 19.68 32.64 10.27
N ARG A 463 19.11 32.81 9.07
CA ARG A 463 17.99 33.72 8.81
C ARG A 463 16.69 32.95 8.62
N GLN A 464 15.60 33.45 9.21
CA GLN A 464 14.27 32.92 8.98
C GLN A 464 13.72 33.44 7.65
N ILE A 465 13.16 32.54 6.85
CA ILE A 465 12.60 32.83 5.53
C ILE A 465 11.22 32.18 5.48
N HIS A 466 10.26 32.90 4.92
CA HIS A 466 8.93 32.38 4.61
C HIS A 466 8.94 31.91 3.16
N VAL A 467 8.61 30.65 2.93
CA VAL A 467 8.49 30.07 1.59
C VAL A 467 7.13 29.42 1.42
N SER A 468 6.68 29.32 0.18
CA SER A 468 5.45 28.58 -0.13
C SER A 468 5.52 27.98 -1.52
N TYR A 469 4.94 26.81 -1.69
CA TYR A 469 4.91 26.05 -2.94
C TYR A 469 3.60 25.26 -3.02
N GLN A 470 3.27 24.78 -4.22
CA GLN A 470 2.13 23.89 -4.42
C GLN A 470 2.51 22.46 -4.02
N VAL A 471 1.64 21.82 -3.26
CA VAL A 471 1.82 20.45 -2.80
C VAL A 471 1.45 19.49 -3.92
N GLU A 472 2.24 18.43 -4.07
CA GLU A 472 2.04 17.40 -5.09
C GLU A 472 1.90 16.03 -4.43
N ARG A 473 1.47 15.05 -5.20
CA ARG A 473 1.52 13.66 -4.77
C ARG A 473 2.96 13.14 -4.78
N ILE A 474 3.25 12.18 -3.91
CA ILE A 474 4.55 11.52 -3.88
C ILE A 474 4.90 10.94 -5.26
N SER A 475 6.12 11.22 -5.74
CA SER A 475 6.59 10.85 -7.08
C SER A 475 7.69 9.79 -7.02
N LEU A 476 7.30 8.56 -6.70
CA LEU A 476 8.20 7.40 -6.64
C LEU A 476 8.72 7.03 -8.05
N LEU A 477 10.00 6.66 -8.16
CA LEU A 477 10.56 6.18 -9.43
C LEU A 477 10.01 4.80 -9.81
N VAL A 478 9.85 3.93 -8.82
CA VAL A 478 9.22 2.62 -8.95
C VAL A 478 7.89 2.69 -8.21
N PRO A 479 6.76 2.72 -8.92
CA PRO A 479 5.46 2.88 -8.28
C PRO A 479 5.06 1.59 -7.52
N ALA A 480 4.46 1.77 -6.34
CA ALA A 480 3.99 0.68 -5.48
C ALA A 480 2.73 -0.01 -6.06
N THR A 481 1.96 0.71 -6.86
CA THR A 481 0.78 0.22 -7.56
C THR A 481 0.75 0.70 -9.01
N ASN A 482 -0.10 0.08 -9.81
CA ASN A 482 -0.27 0.46 -11.21
C ASN A 482 -1.67 1.06 -11.43
N GLU A 483 -1.72 2.38 -11.53
CA GLU A 483 -2.97 3.13 -11.72
C GLU A 483 -3.68 2.79 -13.02
N LEU A 484 -2.94 2.39 -14.04
CA LEU A 484 -3.51 2.04 -15.34
C LEU A 484 -4.21 0.67 -15.31
N ARG A 485 -4.03 -0.12 -14.24
CA ARG A 485 -4.57 -1.48 -14.08
C ARG A 485 -4.31 -2.39 -15.28
N ARG A 486 -3.22 -2.11 -16.00
CA ARG A 486 -2.72 -2.89 -17.15
C ARG A 486 -1.21 -2.83 -17.16
N ALA A 487 -0.55 -3.94 -17.45
CA ALA A 487 0.91 -3.93 -17.59
C ALA A 487 1.27 -3.20 -18.90
N GLU A 488 2.00 -2.09 -18.79
CA GLU A 488 2.56 -1.41 -19.96
C GLU A 488 3.79 -2.17 -20.45
N TYR A 489 3.92 -2.35 -21.76
CA TYR A 489 5.07 -3.03 -22.34
C TYR A 489 5.31 -2.62 -23.80
N LEU A 490 6.53 -2.84 -24.25
CA LEU A 490 6.95 -2.65 -25.64
C LEU A 490 7.76 -3.85 -26.10
N ILE A 491 7.44 -4.40 -27.28
CA ILE A 491 8.23 -5.48 -27.90
C ILE A 491 8.91 -4.96 -29.16
N VAL A 492 10.23 -5.06 -29.22
CA VAL A 492 11.02 -4.68 -30.41
C VAL A 492 11.94 -5.82 -30.80
N GLY A 493 11.70 -6.41 -31.96
CA GLY A 493 12.55 -7.49 -32.49
C GLY A 493 12.70 -8.68 -31.54
N GLY A 494 11.70 -8.97 -30.70
CA GLY A 494 11.73 -10.03 -29.69
C GLY A 494 12.18 -9.59 -28.29
N LEU A 495 12.71 -8.37 -28.12
CA LEU A 495 13.06 -7.81 -26.81
C LEU A 495 11.82 -7.23 -26.13
N VAL A 496 11.52 -7.65 -24.90
CA VAL A 496 10.34 -7.22 -24.13
C VAL A 496 10.76 -6.21 -23.06
N PHE A 497 10.30 -4.97 -23.20
CA PHE A 497 10.53 -3.89 -22.25
C PHE A 497 9.28 -3.63 -21.40
N VAL A 498 9.46 -3.47 -20.09
CA VAL A 498 8.39 -3.19 -19.12
C VAL A 498 8.85 -2.10 -18.15
N PRO A 499 7.99 -1.16 -17.74
CA PRO A 499 8.28 -0.26 -16.63
C PRO A 499 8.41 -1.03 -15.32
N LEU A 500 9.52 -0.81 -14.62
CA LEU A 500 9.75 -1.36 -13.29
C LEU A 500 8.69 -0.81 -12.33
N SER A 501 8.00 -1.72 -11.64
CA SER A 501 6.96 -1.43 -10.66
C SER A 501 6.99 -2.51 -9.57
N GLU A 502 6.42 -2.22 -8.40
CA GLU A 502 6.33 -3.23 -7.35
C GLU A 502 5.49 -4.46 -7.76
N PRO A 503 4.34 -4.32 -8.46
CA PRO A 503 3.61 -5.48 -8.99
C PRO A 503 4.45 -6.33 -9.95
N PHE A 504 5.33 -5.71 -10.75
CA PHE A 504 6.29 -6.43 -11.57
C PHE A 504 7.31 -7.20 -10.72
N LEU A 505 7.90 -6.55 -9.72
CA LEU A 505 8.86 -7.20 -8.81
C LEU A 505 8.22 -8.41 -8.09
N LYS A 506 6.98 -8.27 -7.62
CA LYS A 506 6.21 -9.37 -7.02
C LYS A 506 5.89 -10.48 -8.02
N SER A 507 5.60 -10.15 -9.28
CA SER A 507 5.31 -11.16 -10.30
C SER A 507 6.56 -11.98 -10.67
N GLU A 508 7.72 -11.33 -10.82
CA GLU A 508 8.98 -11.99 -11.21
C GLU A 508 9.64 -12.72 -10.04
N TYR A 509 9.68 -12.09 -8.87
CA TYR A 509 10.48 -12.54 -7.73
C TYR A 509 9.64 -12.94 -6.52
N GLY A 510 8.31 -13.04 -6.66
CA GLY A 510 7.36 -13.41 -5.60
C GLY A 510 7.14 -12.36 -4.50
N ASP A 511 6.33 -12.69 -3.50
CA ASP A 511 5.96 -11.75 -2.43
C ASP A 511 7.15 -11.31 -1.56
N ASP A 512 8.17 -12.15 -1.44
CA ASP A 512 9.46 -11.90 -0.77
C ASP A 512 10.54 -11.33 -1.71
N PHE A 513 10.13 -10.62 -2.77
CA PHE A 513 11.03 -10.03 -3.78
C PHE A 513 12.15 -9.17 -3.17
N GLU A 514 11.92 -8.56 -2.00
CA GLU A 514 12.93 -7.77 -1.26
C GLU A 514 14.21 -8.57 -0.98
N SER A 515 14.11 -9.91 -0.86
CA SER A 515 15.24 -10.81 -0.62
C SER A 515 15.78 -11.49 -1.89
N ARG A 516 15.01 -11.50 -2.98
CA ARG A 516 15.30 -12.28 -4.20
C ARG A 516 15.65 -11.43 -5.41
N ALA A 517 15.12 -10.22 -5.51
CA ALA A 517 15.33 -9.35 -6.66
C ALA A 517 16.78 -8.82 -6.72
N PRO A 518 17.31 -8.52 -7.92
CA PRO A 518 18.64 -7.95 -8.07
C PRO A 518 18.81 -6.65 -7.28
N VAL A 519 19.94 -6.53 -6.57
CA VAL A 519 20.26 -5.38 -5.70
C VAL A 519 20.13 -4.03 -6.41
N ARG A 520 20.47 -3.96 -7.70
CA ARG A 520 20.32 -2.73 -8.49
C ARG A 520 18.86 -2.30 -8.68
N LEU A 521 17.94 -3.25 -8.85
CA LEU A 521 16.51 -2.96 -8.96
C LEU A 521 15.94 -2.58 -7.59
N LEU A 522 16.38 -3.29 -6.54
CA LEU A 522 15.99 -2.98 -5.16
C LEU A 522 16.44 -1.58 -4.73
N ASP A 523 17.64 -1.14 -5.11
CA ASP A 523 18.10 0.23 -4.82
C ASP A 523 17.22 1.29 -5.49
N GLN A 524 16.79 1.06 -6.73
CA GLN A 524 15.85 1.96 -7.42
C GLN A 524 14.46 1.94 -6.78
N TRP A 525 13.98 0.78 -6.35
CA TRP A 525 12.69 0.66 -5.66
C TRP A 525 12.69 1.35 -4.29
N GLN A 526 13.77 1.15 -3.50
CA GLN A 526 13.84 1.64 -2.13
C GLN A 526 14.21 3.13 -2.03
N HIS A 527 15.06 3.62 -2.92
CA HIS A 527 15.64 4.97 -2.81
C HIS A 527 15.35 5.88 -4.02
N GLY A 528 14.75 5.32 -5.08
CA GLY A 528 14.50 6.04 -6.33
C GLY A 528 13.31 6.99 -6.24
N MET A 529 13.59 8.27 -6.50
CA MET A 529 12.58 9.31 -6.68
C MET A 529 12.67 9.87 -8.10
N GLN A 530 11.52 10.23 -8.67
CA GLN A 530 11.50 10.87 -9.98
C GLN A 530 12.25 12.21 -9.95
N GLN A 531 13.02 12.46 -11.01
CA GLN A 531 13.72 13.72 -11.26
C GLN A 531 12.86 14.70 -12.07
N PHE A 532 11.91 14.18 -12.82
CA PHE A 532 10.90 14.93 -13.57
C PHE A 532 9.60 14.11 -13.62
N PRO A 533 8.43 14.77 -13.73
CA PRO A 533 7.15 14.06 -13.78
C PRO A 533 7.09 13.02 -14.90
N GLY A 534 6.63 11.82 -14.57
CA GLY A 534 6.46 10.72 -15.53
C GLY A 534 7.74 9.95 -15.83
N GLN A 535 8.84 10.20 -15.11
CA GLN A 535 10.05 9.39 -15.23
C GLN A 535 9.77 7.94 -14.81
N GLN A 536 10.10 6.99 -15.69
CA GLN A 536 10.00 5.56 -15.42
C GLN A 536 11.39 4.89 -15.51
N CYS A 537 11.62 3.89 -14.68
CA CYS A 537 12.72 2.96 -14.86
C CYS A 537 12.25 1.82 -15.78
N VAL A 538 12.85 1.67 -16.96
CA VAL A 538 12.47 0.61 -17.92
C VAL A 538 13.45 -0.53 -17.85
N VAL A 539 12.93 -1.76 -17.78
CA VAL A 539 13.73 -2.99 -17.73
C VAL A 539 13.46 -3.87 -18.96
N LEU A 540 14.51 -4.52 -19.45
CA LEU A 540 14.39 -5.63 -20.39
C LEU A 540 14.08 -6.89 -19.58
N THR A 541 12.91 -7.50 -19.80
CA THR A 541 12.44 -8.62 -18.99
C THR A 541 12.70 -9.96 -19.68
N HIS A 542 12.34 -10.05 -20.95
CA HIS A 542 12.44 -11.28 -21.74
C HIS A 542 13.06 -11.01 -23.10
N VAL A 543 13.77 -12.01 -23.61
CA VAL A 543 14.22 -12.08 -25.00
C VAL A 543 13.48 -13.25 -25.64
N LEU A 544 12.49 -12.95 -26.47
CA LEU A 544 11.78 -13.97 -27.24
C LEU A 544 12.73 -14.53 -28.29
N ALA A 545 12.96 -15.83 -28.24
CA ALA A 545 13.89 -16.51 -29.13
C ALA A 545 13.43 -16.37 -30.60
N HIS A 546 14.29 -15.78 -31.42
CA HIS A 546 14.09 -15.57 -32.85
C HIS A 546 15.47 -15.42 -33.51
N GLU A 547 15.58 -15.60 -34.84
CA GLU A 547 16.85 -15.45 -35.56
C GLU A 547 17.51 -14.08 -35.34
N ILE A 548 16.70 -13.04 -35.18
CA ILE A 548 17.13 -11.66 -34.94
C ILE A 548 17.70 -11.46 -33.51
N THR A 549 17.28 -12.27 -32.53
CA THR A 549 17.71 -12.15 -31.13
C THR A 549 18.87 -13.07 -30.73
N VAL A 550 19.37 -13.89 -31.66
CA VAL A 550 20.45 -14.86 -31.40
C VAL A 550 21.68 -14.20 -30.77
N PHE A 551 22.07 -13.02 -31.24
CA PHE A 551 23.22 -12.30 -30.68
C PHE A 551 22.94 -11.63 -29.32
N ALA A 552 21.68 -11.31 -29.03
CA ALA A 552 21.29 -10.70 -27.75
C ALA A 552 21.27 -11.70 -26.59
N MET A 553 21.20 -13.01 -26.88
CA MET A 553 21.23 -14.07 -25.86
C MET A 553 22.65 -14.59 -25.54
N LEU A 554 23.68 -14.14 -26.26
CA LEU A 554 25.07 -14.58 -26.08
C LEU A 554 25.88 -13.72 -25.10
N TYR A 555 25.29 -12.64 -24.57
CA TYR A 555 25.86 -11.71 -23.60
C TYR A 555 24.90 -11.51 -22.44
#